data_AF-A0A2G5UKA7-F1
#
_entry.id   AF-A0A2G5UKA7-F1
#
_cell.length_a   1.000
_cell.length_b   1.000
_cell.length_c   1.000
_cell.angle_alpha   90.00
_cell.angle_beta   90.00
_cell.angle_gamma   90.00
#
_symmetry.space_group_name_H-M   'P 1'
#
loop_
_entity.id
_entity.type
_entity.pdbx_description
1 polymer ?
#
loop_
_entity_poly.entity_id
_entity_poly.type
_entity_poly.pdbx_seq_one_letter_code
_entity_poly.pdbx_strand_id
1 'polypeptide(L)'
;MLTCIFEDSFLESSRFLAYALHTLTSIEMPLHIFGAYLIITKTPRNMKTAKYSILQLHLACTVMDLTITSLWIFYSWIPSSSGYAVGLMSNIGVNPLFQSFLAFNTMSAVAVSYVCLFENRYDAVVIGSIVYNNFLMIAIGCNGLLTTLVMILVHRPYRMSVLEMCGIGTKAEQLSIQAVTLWKMKALGRVSGE
;
A
#
# COMPACT_ATOMS: atom_id res chain seq x y z
N MET A 1 -17.66 -36.22 -19.77
CA MET A 1 -16.73 -35.49 -20.65
C MET A 1 -17.47 -34.25 -21.12
N LEU A 2 -17.19 -33.09 -20.52
CA LEU A 2 -17.79 -31.83 -20.95
C LEU A 2 -17.02 -31.41 -22.22
N THR A 3 -17.64 -31.56 -23.39
CA THR A 3 -17.05 -31.10 -24.65
C THR A 3 -17.19 -29.59 -24.72
N CYS A 4 -16.07 -28.88 -24.65
CA CYS A 4 -16.04 -27.44 -24.90
C CYS A 4 -16.27 -27.22 -26.40
N ILE A 5 -17.39 -26.62 -26.77
CA ILE A 5 -17.62 -26.13 -28.13
C ILE A 5 -16.89 -24.78 -28.16
N PHE A 6 -15.68 -24.77 -28.72
CA PHE A 6 -14.94 -23.53 -28.93
C PHE A 6 -15.59 -22.81 -30.11
N GLU A 7 -16.37 -21.78 -29.82
CA GLU A 7 -16.96 -20.92 -30.84
C GLU A 7 -15.85 -19.95 -31.23
N ASP A 8 -15.18 -20.18 -32.37
CA ASP A 8 -14.05 -19.38 -32.91
C ASP A 8 -14.48 -17.94 -33.25
N SER A 9 -14.92 -17.19 -32.24
CA SER A 9 -15.28 -15.80 -32.35
C SER A 9 -14.01 -15.00 -32.53
N PHE A 10 -13.96 -14.16 -33.58
CA PHE A 10 -12.78 -13.35 -33.89
C PHE A 10 -12.24 -12.55 -32.69
N LEU A 11 -13.14 -12.09 -31.81
CA LEU A 11 -12.81 -11.33 -30.59
C LEU A 11 -12.07 -12.16 -29.53
N GLU A 12 -12.22 -13.48 -29.50
CA GLU A 12 -11.54 -14.36 -28.55
C GLU A 12 -10.14 -14.78 -29.03
N SER A 13 -9.85 -14.55 -30.31
CA SER A 13 -8.59 -14.93 -30.94
C SER A 13 -7.41 -14.11 -30.41
N SER A 14 -6.27 -14.78 -30.20
CA SER A 14 -5.00 -14.12 -29.86
C SER A 14 -4.51 -13.13 -30.92
N ARG A 15 -4.93 -13.32 -32.18
CA ARG A 15 -4.64 -12.38 -33.27
C ARG A 15 -5.33 -11.04 -33.07
N PHE A 16 -6.58 -11.06 -32.61
CA PHE A 16 -7.32 -9.84 -32.31
C PHE A 16 -6.63 -9.07 -31.17
N LEU A 17 -6.24 -9.76 -30.10
CA LEU A 17 -5.47 -9.16 -29.01
C LEU A 17 -4.15 -8.53 -29.50
N ALA A 18 -3.40 -9.25 -30.34
CA ALA A 18 -2.14 -8.75 -30.88
C ALA A 18 -2.34 -7.51 -31.76
N TYR A 19 -3.34 -7.51 -32.65
CA TYR A 19 -3.66 -6.32 -33.45
C TYR A 19 -4.08 -5.14 -32.58
N ALA A 20 -4.97 -5.35 -31.60
CA ALA A 20 -5.41 -4.30 -30.69
C ALA A 20 -4.22 -3.69 -29.94
N LEU A 21 -3.34 -4.52 -29.38
CA LEU A 21 -2.16 -4.04 -28.65
C LEU A 21 -1.15 -3.34 -29.56
N HIS A 22 -0.90 -3.83 -30.78
CA HIS A 22 -0.03 -3.13 -31.73
C HIS A 22 -0.60 -1.77 -32.17
N THR A 23 -1.92 -1.67 -32.36
CA THR A 23 -2.55 -0.36 -32.63
C THR A 23 -2.44 0.57 -31.43
N LEU A 24 -2.55 0.05 -30.21
CA LEU A 24 -2.35 0.81 -28.99
C LEU A 24 -0.91 1.33 -28.88
N THR A 25 0.10 0.47 -29.09
CA THR A 25 1.51 0.88 -29.11
C THR A 25 1.74 1.99 -30.14
N SER A 26 1.12 1.91 -31.32
CA SER A 26 1.26 2.93 -32.37
C SER A 26 0.76 4.31 -31.93
N ILE A 27 -0.23 4.36 -31.04
CA ILE A 27 -0.77 5.59 -30.44
C ILE A 27 0.03 6.03 -29.21
N GLU A 28 0.53 5.09 -28.41
CA GLU A 28 1.33 5.34 -27.23
C GLU A 28 2.71 5.92 -27.58
N MET A 29 3.34 5.46 -28.66
CA MET A 29 4.65 5.93 -29.10
C MET A 29 4.77 7.46 -29.25
N PRO A 30 3.89 8.15 -30.00
CA PRO A 30 3.94 9.61 -30.09
C PRO A 30 3.66 10.28 -28.74
N LEU A 31 2.80 9.70 -27.89
CA LEU A 31 2.53 10.23 -26.54
C LEU A 31 3.74 10.09 -25.61
N HIS A 32 4.45 8.96 -25.65
CA HIS A 32 5.67 8.73 -24.90
C HIS A 32 6.78 9.68 -25.32
N ILE A 33 6.97 9.89 -26.63
CA ILE A 33 7.93 10.85 -27.19
C ILE A 33 7.57 12.27 -26.75
N PHE A 34 6.29 12.65 -26.85
CA PHE A 34 5.80 13.95 -26.42
C PHE A 34 5.97 14.17 -24.91
N GLY A 35 5.66 13.15 -24.09
CA GLY A 35 5.87 13.18 -22.64
C GLY A 35 7.34 13.36 -22.26
N ALA A 36 8.25 12.62 -22.91
CA ALA A 36 9.69 12.77 -22.71
C ALA A 36 10.17 14.18 -23.11
N TYR A 37 9.67 14.70 -24.24
CA TYR A 37 9.94 16.06 -24.69
C TYR A 37 9.49 17.11 -23.65
N LEU A 38 8.27 16.98 -23.11
CA LEU A 38 7.76 17.89 -22.07
C LEU A 38 8.61 17.84 -20.80
N ILE A 39 8.98 16.64 -20.32
CA ILE A 39 9.82 16.47 -19.14
C ILE A 39 11.19 17.14 -19.35
N ILE A 40 11.79 17.01 -20.52
CA ILE A 40 13.10 17.60 -20.78
C ILE A 40 13.02 19.12 -20.91
N THR A 41 12.01 19.64 -21.61
CA THR A 41 11.95 21.06 -22.02
C THR A 41 11.18 21.96 -21.07
N LYS A 42 10.14 21.46 -20.39
CA LYS A 42 9.27 22.26 -19.51
C LYS A 42 9.60 22.12 -18.02
N THR A 43 10.42 21.14 -17.61
CA THR A 43 10.80 21.00 -16.20
C THR A 43 11.66 22.19 -15.74
N PRO A 44 11.25 22.92 -14.67
CA PRO A 44 11.93 24.13 -14.22
C PRO A 44 13.32 23.84 -13.62
N ARG A 45 14.24 24.82 -13.74
CA ARG A 45 15.64 24.73 -13.27
C ARG A 45 15.80 24.50 -11.76
N ASN A 46 14.78 24.76 -10.96
CA ASN A 46 14.83 24.54 -9.51
C ASN A 46 14.59 23.07 -9.12
N MET A 47 14.22 22.21 -10.07
CA MET A 47 13.94 20.79 -9.85
C MET A 47 14.95 19.88 -10.58
N LYS A 48 16.23 20.26 -10.65
CA LYS A 48 17.24 19.51 -11.42
C LYS A 48 17.39 18.06 -10.95
N THR A 49 17.43 17.81 -9.64
CA THR A 49 17.56 16.44 -9.09
C THR A 49 16.29 15.61 -9.40
N ALA A 50 15.12 16.19 -9.14
CA ALA A 50 13.84 15.53 -9.43
C ALA A 50 13.59 15.30 -10.93
N LYS A 51 14.14 16.15 -11.80
CA LYS A 51 14.04 15.99 -13.25
C LYS A 51 14.58 14.64 -13.72
N TYR A 52 15.73 14.22 -13.21
CA TYR A 52 16.34 12.95 -13.60
C TYR A 52 15.53 11.76 -13.09
N SER A 53 15.02 11.81 -11.84
CA SER A 53 14.15 10.75 -11.31
C SER A 53 12.83 10.63 -12.09
N ILE A 54 12.20 11.76 -12.45
CA ILE A 54 10.97 11.78 -13.25
C ILE A 54 11.24 11.28 -14.68
N LEU A 55 12.37 11.68 -15.28
CA LEU A 55 12.77 11.22 -16.61
C LEU A 55 13.10 9.72 -16.62
N GLN A 56 13.83 9.23 -15.62
CA GLN A 56 14.15 7.82 -15.45
C GLN A 56 12.86 6.98 -15.31
N LEU A 57 11.91 7.44 -14.49
CA LEU A 57 10.62 6.79 -14.37
C LEU A 57 9.85 6.76 -15.70
N HIS A 58 9.79 7.89 -16.41
CA HIS A 58 9.12 7.95 -17.72
C HIS A 58 9.75 6.97 -18.71
N LEU A 59 11.09 6.96 -18.82
CA LEU A 59 11.81 6.03 -19.68
C LEU A 59 11.57 4.56 -19.27
N ALA A 60 11.62 4.24 -17.98
CA ALA A 60 11.35 2.88 -17.49
C ALA A 60 9.92 2.42 -17.83
N CYS A 61 8.91 3.28 -17.64
CA CYS A 61 7.53 2.98 -18.04
C CYS A 61 7.42 2.80 -19.56
N THR A 62 8.02 3.67 -20.36
CA THR A 62 7.97 3.55 -21.84
C THR A 62 8.58 2.24 -22.34
N VAL A 63 9.69 1.79 -21.72
CA VAL A 63 10.33 0.51 -22.06
C VAL A 63 9.44 -0.65 -21.65
N MET A 64 8.86 -0.60 -20.44
CA MET A 64 7.93 -1.62 -19.96
C MET A 64 6.70 -1.73 -20.87
N ASP A 65 6.06 -0.61 -21.20
CA ASP A 65 4.87 -0.57 -22.06
C ASP A 65 5.18 -1.15 -23.44
N LEU A 66 6.32 -0.80 -24.05
CA LEU A 66 6.78 -1.41 -25.31
C LEU A 66 7.04 -2.91 -25.20
N THR A 67 7.61 -3.35 -24.07
CA THR A 67 7.84 -4.78 -23.86
C THR A 67 6.55 -5.57 -23.72
N ILE A 68 5.53 -5.05 -23.02
CA ILE A 68 4.28 -5.79 -22.76
C ILE A 68 3.32 -5.72 -23.95
N THR A 69 3.22 -4.56 -24.63
CA THR A 69 2.20 -4.34 -25.68
C THR A 69 2.67 -4.77 -27.07
N SER A 70 3.98 -4.85 -27.33
CA SER A 70 4.50 -5.10 -28.68
C SER A 70 5.49 -6.27 -28.77
N LEU A 71 6.42 -6.38 -27.81
CA LEU A 71 7.48 -7.39 -27.87
C LEU A 71 7.05 -8.74 -27.26
N TRP A 72 6.37 -8.71 -26.11
CA TRP A 72 5.94 -9.86 -25.31
C TRP A 72 4.48 -9.70 -24.87
N ILE A 73 3.57 -9.91 -25.81
CA ILE A 73 2.13 -9.95 -25.54
C ILE A 73 1.83 -11.30 -24.89
N PHE A 74 1.53 -11.29 -23.59
CA PHE A 74 1.15 -12.49 -22.88
C PHE A 74 -0.35 -12.76 -23.04
N TYR A 75 -0.71 -13.75 -23.86
CA TYR A 75 -2.09 -14.21 -23.98
C TYR A 75 -2.38 -15.23 -22.89
N SER A 76 -3.22 -14.87 -21.92
CA SER A 76 -3.61 -15.70 -20.78
C SER A 76 -5.00 -16.30 -20.95
N TRP A 77 -5.17 -17.57 -20.62
CA TRP A 77 -6.50 -18.16 -20.46
C TRP A 77 -6.99 -17.98 -19.02
N ILE A 78 -7.90 -17.05 -18.75
CA ILE A 78 -8.41 -16.75 -17.39
C ILE A 78 -8.79 -17.99 -16.52
N PRO A 79 -9.39 -19.08 -17.05
CA PRO A 79 -9.73 -20.26 -16.23
C PRO A 79 -8.54 -21.19 -15.93
N SER A 80 -7.36 -20.99 -16.52
CA SER A 80 -6.17 -21.81 -16.31
C SER A 80 -4.93 -20.93 -16.13
N SER A 81 -3.99 -21.28 -15.24
CA SER A 81 -2.72 -20.56 -15.15
C SER A 81 -1.78 -20.93 -16.32
N SER A 82 -2.29 -20.83 -17.55
CA SER A 82 -1.60 -21.15 -18.78
C SER A 82 -1.76 -19.99 -19.76
N GLY A 83 -0.70 -19.74 -20.51
CA GLY A 83 -0.65 -18.70 -21.52
C GLY A 83 0.57 -18.91 -22.41
N TYR A 84 0.57 -18.21 -23.53
CA TYR A 84 1.69 -18.24 -24.47
C TYR A 84 2.01 -16.82 -24.94
N ALA A 85 3.28 -16.62 -25.27
CA ALA A 85 3.79 -15.35 -25.73
C ALA A 85 3.49 -15.16 -27.22
N VAL A 86 2.80 -14.08 -27.53
CA VAL A 86 2.56 -13.57 -28.89
C VAL A 86 3.30 -12.24 -29.02
N GLY A 87 3.68 -11.84 -30.24
CA GLY A 87 4.34 -10.55 -30.48
C GLY A 87 5.63 -10.67 -31.28
N LEU A 88 6.30 -9.55 -31.47
CA LEU A 88 7.47 -9.44 -32.37
C LEU A 88 8.59 -10.41 -31.98
N MET A 89 8.86 -10.56 -30.69
CA MET A 89 9.98 -11.40 -30.22
C MET A 89 9.68 -12.90 -30.41
N SER A 90 8.41 -13.27 -30.31
CA SER A 90 7.90 -14.62 -30.63
C SER A 90 8.00 -14.89 -32.14
N ASN A 91 7.67 -13.91 -32.98
CA ASN A 91 7.77 -14.02 -34.44
C ASN A 91 9.23 -14.18 -34.94
N ILE A 92 10.19 -13.59 -34.24
CA ILE A 92 11.63 -13.73 -34.52
C ILE A 92 12.18 -15.09 -34.04
N GLY A 93 11.40 -15.87 -33.28
CA GLY A 93 11.79 -17.18 -32.78
C GLY A 93 12.67 -17.12 -31.52
N VAL A 94 12.64 -16.02 -30.76
CA VAL A 94 13.39 -15.90 -29.51
C VAL A 94 12.78 -16.83 -28.45
N ASN A 95 13.62 -17.48 -27.64
CA ASN A 95 13.17 -18.38 -26.59
C ASN A 95 12.20 -17.69 -25.60
N PRO A 96 11.01 -18.25 -25.31
CA PRO A 96 10.04 -17.69 -24.36
C PRO A 96 10.61 -17.40 -22.97
N LEU A 97 11.57 -18.21 -22.49
CA LEU A 97 12.23 -18.00 -21.19
C LEU A 97 12.96 -16.65 -21.14
N PHE A 98 13.64 -16.31 -22.23
CA PHE A 98 14.34 -15.04 -22.33
C PHE A 98 13.36 -13.87 -22.43
N GLN A 99 12.25 -14.05 -23.14
CA GLN A 99 11.19 -13.05 -23.23
C GLN A 99 10.56 -12.75 -21.87
N SER A 100 10.22 -13.80 -21.10
CA SER A 100 9.68 -13.64 -19.73
C SER A 100 10.70 -13.01 -18.79
N PHE A 101 11.99 -13.35 -18.93
CA PHE A 101 13.04 -12.73 -18.13
C PHE A 101 13.13 -11.22 -18.43
N LEU A 102 13.16 -10.83 -19.70
CA LEU A 102 13.21 -9.42 -20.09
C LEU A 102 12.00 -8.64 -19.57
N ALA A 103 10.78 -9.19 -19.70
CA ALA A 103 9.56 -8.56 -19.18
C ALA A 103 9.60 -8.38 -17.65
N PHE A 104 10.08 -9.38 -16.90
CA PHE A 104 10.19 -9.27 -15.45
C PHE A 104 11.22 -8.22 -15.00
N ASN A 105 12.34 -8.10 -15.72
CA ASN A 105 13.37 -7.11 -15.43
C ASN A 105 12.86 -5.68 -15.65
N THR A 106 12.11 -5.42 -16.73
CA THR A 106 11.56 -4.08 -17.00
C THR A 106 10.51 -3.67 -15.97
N MET A 107 9.66 -4.60 -15.54
CA MET A 107 8.68 -4.37 -14.46
C MET A 107 9.37 -4.05 -13.13
N SER A 108 10.45 -4.77 -12.82
CA SER A 108 11.30 -4.47 -11.64
C SER A 108 11.98 -3.11 -11.75
N ALA A 109 12.45 -2.72 -12.94
CA ALA A 109 13.06 -1.41 -13.17
C ALA A 109 12.07 -0.25 -12.98
N VAL A 110 10.80 -0.43 -13.34
CA VAL A 110 9.72 0.53 -13.05
C VAL A 110 9.50 0.65 -11.55
N ALA A 111 9.43 -0.47 -10.82
CA ALA A 111 9.27 -0.45 -9.36
C ALA A 111 10.40 0.32 -8.67
N VAL A 112 11.67 0.06 -9.04
CA VAL A 112 12.83 0.79 -8.52
C VAL A 112 12.75 2.28 -8.87
N SER A 113 12.37 2.62 -10.09
CA SER A 113 12.25 4.03 -10.53
C SER A 113 11.15 4.78 -9.77
N TYR A 114 10.06 4.11 -9.40
CA TYR A 114 9.03 4.68 -8.53
C TYR A 114 9.57 4.96 -7.12
N VAL A 115 10.29 4.01 -6.53
CA VAL A 115 10.91 4.19 -5.21
C VAL A 115 11.87 5.39 -5.23
N CYS A 116 12.77 5.46 -6.21
CA CYS A 116 13.70 6.59 -6.36
C CYS A 116 12.97 7.94 -6.53
N LEU A 117 11.83 7.98 -7.21
CA LEU A 117 11.01 9.20 -7.31
C LEU A 117 10.44 9.60 -5.96
N PHE A 118 9.92 8.64 -5.20
CA PHE A 118 9.35 8.90 -3.88
C PHE A 118 10.41 9.32 -2.88
N GLU A 119 11.58 8.68 -2.85
CA GLU A 119 12.71 9.10 -2.01
C GLU A 119 13.15 10.53 -2.32
N ASN A 120 13.35 10.85 -3.60
CA ASN A 120 13.75 12.18 -4.01
C ASN A 120 12.68 13.26 -3.69
N ARG A 121 11.39 12.90 -3.61
CA ARG A 121 10.32 13.80 -3.14
C ARG A 121 10.17 13.81 -1.62
N TYR A 122 10.41 12.68 -0.97
CA TYR A 122 10.39 12.54 0.47
C TYR A 122 11.49 13.39 1.09
N ASP A 123 12.71 13.36 0.55
CA ASP A 123 13.80 14.24 0.99
C ASP A 123 13.41 15.72 0.86
N ALA A 124 12.76 16.10 -0.24
CA ALA A 124 12.34 17.49 -0.45
C ALA A 124 11.23 17.96 0.50
N VAL A 125 10.31 17.08 0.93
CA VAL A 125 9.13 17.44 1.75
C VAL A 125 9.34 17.15 3.24
N VAL A 126 10.02 16.06 3.56
CA VAL A 126 10.11 15.52 4.91
C VAL A 126 11.34 16.04 5.64
N ILE A 127 12.46 16.38 4.98
CA ILE A 127 13.61 17.00 5.69
C ILE A 127 13.21 18.26 6.48
N GLY A 128 12.21 19.02 6.03
CA GLY A 128 11.64 20.14 6.79
C GLY A 128 10.67 19.76 7.92
N SER A 129 10.15 18.53 7.91
CA SER A 129 9.02 18.07 8.74
C SER A 129 9.35 16.89 9.68
N ILE A 130 10.55 16.29 9.59
CA ILE A 130 10.99 15.15 10.43
C ILE A 130 10.81 15.44 11.91
N VAL A 131 11.12 16.66 12.34
CA VAL A 131 10.96 17.08 13.73
C VAL A 131 9.50 16.93 14.17
N TYR A 132 8.54 17.43 13.38
CA TYR A 132 7.12 17.32 13.68
C TYR A 132 6.61 15.86 13.63
N ASN A 133 7.07 15.06 12.66
CA ASN A 133 6.68 13.64 12.56
C ASN A 133 7.20 12.82 13.75
N ASN A 134 8.43 13.07 14.20
CA ASN A 134 8.99 12.42 15.39
C ASN A 134 8.20 12.80 16.65
N PHE A 135 7.85 14.08 16.82
CA PHE A 135 6.97 14.52 17.92
C PHE A 135 5.58 13.88 17.84
N LEU A 136 5.00 13.76 16.63
CA LEU A 136 3.70 13.14 16.43
C LEU A 136 3.74 11.63 16.78
N MET A 137 4.79 10.92 16.37
CA MET A 137 4.99 9.51 16.73
C MET A 137 5.15 9.31 18.23
N ILE A 138 5.90 10.18 18.91
CA ILE A 138 6.01 10.17 20.38
C ILE A 138 4.63 10.38 21.02
N ALA A 139 3.84 11.34 20.52
CA ALA A 139 2.49 11.60 21.02
C ALA A 139 1.52 10.42 20.80
N ILE A 140 1.59 9.74 19.65
CA ILE A 140 0.82 8.51 19.38
C ILE A 140 1.24 7.39 20.34
N GLY A 141 2.55 7.24 20.60
CA GLY A 141 3.07 6.29 21.59
C GLY A 141 2.54 6.56 23.01
N CYS A 142 2.30 7.82 23.36
CA CYS A 142 1.70 8.19 24.66
C CYS A 142 0.23 7.75 24.80
N ASN A 143 -0.47 7.37 23.73
CA ASN A 143 -1.88 6.98 23.82
C ASN A 143 -2.11 5.81 24.79
N GLY A 144 -1.22 4.81 24.81
CA GLY A 144 -1.31 3.68 25.74
C GLY A 144 -1.12 4.07 27.22
N LEU A 145 -0.28 5.08 27.50
CA LEU A 145 -0.12 5.61 28.84
C LEU A 145 -1.36 6.40 29.28
N LEU A 146 -1.89 7.23 28.39
CA LEU A 146 -3.08 8.05 28.66
C LEU A 146 -4.32 7.19 28.89
N THR A 147 -4.53 6.13 28.10
CA THR A 147 -5.65 5.19 28.34
C THR A 147 -5.51 4.51 29.70
N THR A 148 -4.30 4.11 30.08
CA THR A 148 -4.03 3.49 31.39
C THR A 148 -4.28 4.47 32.54
N LEU A 149 -3.81 5.71 32.41
CA LEU A 149 -4.05 6.77 33.40
C LEU A 149 -5.54 7.12 33.52
N VAL A 150 -6.26 7.23 32.40
CA VAL A 150 -7.71 7.50 32.39
C VAL A 150 -8.46 6.36 33.06
N MET A 151 -8.11 5.10 32.79
CA MET A 151 -8.72 3.94 33.46
C MET A 151 -8.53 3.98 34.99
N ILE A 152 -7.34 4.37 35.46
CA ILE A 152 -7.04 4.50 36.89
C ILE A 152 -7.77 5.71 37.52
N LEU A 153 -7.85 6.84 36.82
CA LEU A 153 -8.43 8.09 37.34
C LEU A 153 -9.97 8.12 37.32
N VAL A 154 -10.59 7.57 36.27
CA VAL A 154 -12.06 7.61 36.08
C VAL A 154 -12.76 6.60 36.99
N HIS A 155 -12.21 5.40 37.13
CA HIS A 155 -12.82 4.38 37.97
C HIS A 155 -12.53 4.66 39.45
N ARG A 156 -13.58 5.14 40.14
CA ARG A 156 -13.65 5.34 41.60
C ARG A 156 -12.89 4.29 42.43
N PRO A 157 -13.05 2.95 42.24
CA PRO A 157 -12.34 1.97 43.07
C PRO A 157 -10.81 2.03 42.89
N TYR A 158 -10.33 2.13 41.64
CA TYR A 158 -8.89 2.19 41.36
C TYR A 158 -8.25 3.50 41.84
N ARG A 159 -8.92 4.64 41.64
CA ARG A 159 -8.45 5.94 42.15
C ARG A 159 -8.28 5.93 43.67
N MET A 160 -9.22 5.31 44.40
CA MET A 160 -9.17 5.25 45.86
C MET A 160 -8.02 4.37 46.37
N SER A 161 -7.78 3.22 45.73
CA SER A 161 -6.64 2.36 46.06
C SER A 161 -5.30 3.04 45.80
N VAL A 162 -5.17 3.83 44.73
CA VAL A 162 -3.94 4.59 44.44
C VAL A 162 -3.74 5.74 45.43
N LEU A 163 -4.79 6.47 45.80
CA LEU A 163 -4.71 7.53 46.82
C LEU A 163 -4.35 6.99 48.21
N GLU A 164 -4.80 5.77 48.54
CA GLU A 164 -4.41 5.06 49.75
C GLU A 164 -2.91 4.69 49.72
N MET A 165 -2.41 4.15 48.60
CA MET A 165 -0.98 3.85 48.43
C MET A 165 -0.10 5.12 48.47
N CYS A 166 -0.59 6.24 47.93
CA CYS A 166 0.09 7.53 48.00
C CYS A 166 -0.06 8.26 49.34
N GLY A 167 -0.85 7.75 50.29
CA GLY A 167 -1.04 8.35 51.61
C GLY A 167 -1.92 9.62 51.63
N ILE A 168 -2.67 9.89 50.56
CA ILE A 168 -3.51 11.09 50.38
C ILE A 168 -5.02 10.75 50.56
N GLY A 169 -5.36 9.49 50.85
CA GLY A 169 -6.74 9.00 50.93
C GLY A 169 -7.59 9.63 52.04
N THR A 170 -8.74 10.21 51.67
CA THR A 170 -9.73 10.75 52.61
C THR A 170 -10.52 9.63 53.29
N LYS A 171 -10.31 9.46 54.61
CA LYS A 171 -10.93 8.42 55.47
C LYS A 171 -12.46 8.29 55.34
N ALA A 172 -13.15 9.38 55.02
CA ALA A 172 -14.61 9.43 54.89
C ALA A 172 -15.16 8.68 53.67
N GLU A 173 -14.41 8.64 52.55
CA GLU A 173 -14.87 8.05 51.30
C GLU A 173 -14.70 6.51 51.31
N GLN A 174 -13.65 5.99 51.97
CA GLN A 174 -13.45 4.55 52.21
C GLN A 174 -14.55 3.91 53.07
N LEU A 175 -15.01 4.61 54.11
CA LEU A 175 -16.10 4.14 54.97
C LEU A 175 -17.42 3.96 54.20
N SER A 176 -17.69 4.85 53.24
CA SER A 176 -18.89 4.75 52.40
C SER A 176 -18.87 3.53 51.46
N ILE A 177 -17.69 3.20 50.90
CA ILE A 177 -17.53 2.04 50.01
C ILE A 177 -17.58 0.72 50.79
N GLN A 178 -16.92 0.66 51.95
CA GLN A 178 -17.00 -0.52 52.83
C GLN A 178 -18.44 -0.76 53.30
N ALA A 179 -19.17 0.29 53.68
CA ALA A 179 -20.57 0.17 54.08
C ALA A 179 -21.47 -0.34 52.93
N VAL A 180 -21.30 0.16 51.70
CA VAL A 180 -22.05 -0.30 50.52
C VAL A 180 -21.70 -1.75 50.14
N THR A 181 -20.44 -2.13 50.23
CA THR A 181 -19.97 -3.50 49.92
C THR A 181 -20.48 -4.50 50.96
N LEU A 182 -20.41 -4.12 52.24
CA LEU A 182 -20.95 -4.90 53.36
C LEU A 182 -22.47 -5.05 53.23
N TRP A 183 -23.17 -3.98 52.83
CA TRP A 183 -24.62 -4.02 52.59
C TRP A 183 -24.99 -4.94 51.42
N LYS A 184 -24.27 -4.89 50.29
CA LYS A 184 -24.46 -5.81 49.16
C LYS A 184 -24.20 -7.27 49.54
N MET A 185 -23.14 -7.56 50.29
CA MET A 185 -22.84 -8.91 50.80
C MET A 185 -23.96 -9.42 51.71
N LYS A 186 -24.50 -8.55 52.57
CA LYS A 186 -25.61 -8.86 53.48
C LYS A 186 -26.94 -9.06 52.74
N ALA A 187 -27.16 -8.34 51.64
CA ALA A 187 -28.33 -8.52 50.78
C ALA A 187 -28.25 -9.81 49.97
N LEU A 188 -27.10 -10.16 49.39
CA LEU A 188 -26.88 -11.43 48.68
C LEU A 188 -27.00 -12.65 49.59
N GLY A 189 -26.50 -12.55 50.83
CA GLY A 189 -26.68 -13.59 51.84
C GLY A 189 -28.13 -13.78 52.33
N ARG A 190 -29.00 -12.78 52.12
CA ARG A 190 -30.45 -12.91 52.38
C ARG A 190 -31.22 -13.53 51.22
N VAL A 191 -30.75 -13.40 49.98
CA VAL A 191 -31.39 -13.99 48.78
C VAL A 191 -31.03 -15.48 48.62
N SER A 192 -29.91 -15.94 49.19
CA SER A 192 -29.50 -17.35 49.17
C SER A 192 -30.12 -18.21 50.29
N GLY A 193 -30.98 -17.63 51.13
CA GLY A 193 -31.57 -18.26 52.32
C GLY A 193 -33.07 -18.53 52.24
N GLU A 194 -33.64 -18.57 51.03
CA GLU A 194 -35.00 -19.02 50.72
C GLU A 194 -34.97 -20.27 49.82
#